data_AF-A0A9D4ZZQ0-F1
#
_entry.id   AF-A0A9D4ZZQ0-F1
#
_cell.length_a   1.000
_cell.length_b   1.000
_cell.length_c   1.000
_cell.angle_alpha   90.00
_cell.angle_beta   90.00
_cell.angle_gamma   90.00
#
_symmetry.space_group_name_H-M   'P 1'
#
loop_
_entity.id
_entity.type
_entity.pdbx_description
1 polymer ?
#
loop_
_entity_poly.entity_id
_entity_poly.type
_entity_poly.pdbx_seq_one_letter_code
_entity_poly.pdbx_strand_id
1 'polypeptide(L)'
;MVSEHNRFKVGDYDIWLFGRWVWDVGIREDLLSEEDYVLLSQLYSLLQDVQIDPWQDDRFIWWRSIGGFSVSFNYCRLLAVELSESVLEAEKLRLLEYLWKTNAPSKALIFGWQMVLRRLSLREELAKRHIIVGTHSIVCPFCFLLKESLDHIFLICPLSNRIWVEACGWISAGAPSCSASLANSFMAFIDVVGTTPRRRTLWFFGLFICWVIWSCGNTIIFKGGILARGMFGVSS
;
A
#
# COMPACT_ATOMS: atom_id res chain seq x y z
N MET A 1 -7.41 -28.15 -18.00
CA MET A 1 -8.16 -26.95 -18.43
C MET A 1 -9.60 -27.22 -18.05
N VAL A 2 -10.10 -26.56 -17.00
CA VAL A 2 -11.34 -26.96 -16.28
C VAL A 2 -12.60 -26.45 -17.00
N SER A 3 -12.46 -25.61 -18.03
CA SER A 3 -13.58 -25.05 -18.80
C SER A 3 -13.10 -24.25 -20.02
N GLU A 4 -13.98 -24.11 -21.03
CA GLU A 4 -13.75 -23.28 -22.24
C GLU A 4 -14.40 -21.88 -22.09
N HIS A 5 -14.26 -21.23 -20.93
CA HIS A 5 -15.01 -20.00 -20.63
C HIS A 5 -14.72 -18.79 -21.55
N ASN A 6 -13.63 -18.83 -22.33
CA ASN A 6 -13.15 -17.69 -23.12
C ASN A 6 -13.87 -17.50 -24.47
N ARG A 7 -14.91 -18.29 -24.78
CA ARG A 7 -15.62 -18.24 -26.08
C ARG A 7 -17.09 -17.85 -26.00
N PHE A 8 -17.67 -17.84 -24.81
CA PHE A 8 -19.11 -17.61 -24.62
C PHE A 8 -19.36 -16.42 -23.71
N LYS A 9 -20.44 -15.69 -23.97
CA LYS A 9 -20.90 -14.58 -23.13
C LYS A 9 -21.56 -15.13 -21.87
N VAL A 10 -21.66 -14.30 -20.84
CA VAL A 10 -22.37 -14.65 -19.59
C VAL A 10 -23.81 -15.08 -19.87
N GLY A 11 -24.45 -14.46 -20.85
CA GLY A 11 -25.81 -14.80 -21.29
C GLY A 11 -25.93 -16.12 -22.07
N ASP A 12 -24.83 -16.84 -22.31
CA ASP A 12 -24.84 -18.15 -22.97
C ASP A 12 -24.69 -19.31 -21.96
N TYR A 13 -24.51 -19.00 -20.67
CA TYR A 13 -24.36 -19.97 -19.57
C TYR A 13 -25.68 -20.17 -18.82
N ASP A 14 -26.73 -20.49 -19.58
CA ASP A 14 -28.09 -20.48 -19.06
C ASP A 14 -28.97 -21.60 -19.59
N ILE A 15 -29.97 -21.90 -18.75
CA ILE A 15 -31.14 -22.67 -19.14
C ILE A 15 -32.37 -21.89 -18.67
N TRP A 16 -33.23 -21.51 -19.61
CA TRP A 16 -34.54 -20.94 -19.28
C TRP A 16 -35.51 -22.05 -18.87
N LEU A 17 -35.77 -22.14 -17.56
CA LEU A 17 -36.73 -23.10 -17.02
C LEU A 17 -37.86 -22.33 -16.33
N PHE A 18 -39.10 -22.58 -16.76
CA PHE A 18 -40.32 -22.04 -16.15
C PHE A 18 -40.32 -20.50 -16.01
N GLY A 19 -39.72 -19.79 -16.99
CA GLY A 19 -39.67 -18.32 -17.00
C GLY A 19 -38.67 -17.72 -16.00
N ARG A 20 -37.71 -18.50 -15.51
CA ARG A 20 -36.59 -18.02 -14.69
C ARG A 20 -35.25 -18.36 -15.32
N TRP A 21 -34.28 -17.50 -15.05
CA TRP A 21 -32.89 -17.73 -15.39
C TRP A 21 -32.29 -18.76 -14.43
N VAL A 22 -31.80 -19.88 -14.97
CA VAL A 22 -31.03 -20.88 -14.23
C VAL A 22 -29.62 -20.90 -14.79
N TRP A 23 -28.63 -20.70 -13.91
CA TRP A 23 -27.22 -20.69 -14.27
C TRP A 23 -26.72 -22.10 -14.59
N ASP A 24 -26.18 -22.29 -15.79
CA ASP A 24 -25.40 -23.47 -16.17
C ASP A 24 -24.00 -23.03 -16.62
N VAL A 25 -23.07 -23.04 -15.67
CA VAL A 25 -21.72 -22.50 -15.86
C VAL A 25 -20.82 -23.46 -16.68
N GLY A 26 -21.34 -24.63 -17.09
CA GLY A 26 -20.64 -25.58 -17.97
C GLY A 26 -19.33 -26.11 -17.37
N ILE A 27 -19.27 -26.24 -16.04
CA ILE A 27 -18.09 -26.73 -15.33
C ILE A 27 -18.03 -28.26 -15.42
N ARG A 28 -16.86 -28.77 -15.79
CA ARG A 28 -16.59 -30.20 -15.83
C ARG A 28 -16.43 -30.75 -14.41
N GLU A 29 -17.54 -31.23 -13.83
CA GLU A 29 -17.60 -31.80 -12.48
C GLU A 29 -16.63 -32.97 -12.26
N ASP A 30 -16.32 -33.71 -13.33
CA ASP A 30 -15.35 -34.82 -13.35
C ASP A 30 -13.90 -34.42 -13.05
N LEU A 31 -13.60 -33.11 -13.04
CA LEU A 31 -12.26 -32.56 -12.81
C LEU A 31 -12.16 -31.78 -11.49
N LEU A 32 -13.21 -31.78 -10.66
CA LEU A 32 -13.26 -31.01 -9.42
C LEU A 32 -12.77 -31.85 -8.23
N SER A 33 -11.94 -31.25 -7.39
CA SER A 33 -11.62 -31.77 -6.07
C SER A 33 -12.75 -31.46 -5.07
N GLU A 34 -12.75 -32.12 -3.91
CA GLU A 34 -13.72 -31.84 -2.82
C GLU A 34 -13.72 -30.37 -2.38
N GLU A 35 -12.56 -29.69 -2.40
CA GLU A 35 -12.45 -28.27 -2.09
C GLU A 35 -13.12 -27.39 -3.17
N ASP A 36 -13.02 -27.81 -4.43
CA ASP A 36 -13.63 -27.09 -5.56
C ASP A 36 -15.16 -27.16 -5.53
N TYR A 37 -15.74 -28.26 -5.05
CA TYR A 37 -17.19 -28.39 -4.85
C TYR A 37 -17.73 -27.39 -3.82
N VAL A 38 -16.98 -27.15 -2.74
CA VAL A 38 -17.36 -26.14 -1.75
C VAL A 38 -17.38 -24.75 -2.38
N LEU A 39 -16.35 -24.39 -3.14
CA LEU A 39 -16.27 -23.10 -3.84
C LEU A 39 -17.38 -22.97 -4.90
N LEU A 40 -17.69 -24.05 -5.61
CA LEU A 40 -18.75 -24.09 -6.61
C LEU A 40 -20.13 -23.87 -5.98
N SER A 41 -20.40 -24.49 -4.83
CA SER A 41 -21.66 -24.28 -4.10
C SER A 41 -21.81 -22.82 -3.62
N GLN A 42 -20.72 -22.21 -3.15
CA GLN A 42 -20.71 -20.80 -2.76
C GLN A 42 -20.97 -19.89 -3.96
N LEU A 43 -20.35 -20.17 -5.11
CA LEU A 43 -20.60 -19.45 -6.35
C LEU A 43 -22.09 -19.52 -6.75
N TYR A 44 -22.68 -20.72 -6.79
CA TYR A 44 -24.10 -20.88 -7.12
C TYR A 44 -25.02 -20.15 -6.14
N SER A 45 -24.68 -20.12 -4.84
CA SER A 45 -25.45 -19.36 -3.85
C SER A 45 -25.42 -17.84 -4.12
N LEU A 46 -24.28 -17.30 -4.58
CA LEU A 46 -24.16 -15.89 -4.95
C LEU A 46 -24.89 -15.56 -6.26
N LEU A 47 -24.95 -16.51 -7.18
CA LEU A 47 -25.60 -16.34 -8.48
C LEU A 47 -27.12 -16.52 -8.42
N GLN A 48 -27.66 -17.19 -7.38
CA GLN A 48 -29.08 -17.51 -7.25
C GLN A 48 -29.98 -16.27 -7.31
N ASP A 49 -29.55 -15.16 -6.73
CA ASP A 49 -30.30 -13.89 -6.71
C ASP A 49 -30.12 -13.06 -7.99
N VAL A 50 -29.23 -13.47 -8.90
CA VAL A 50 -28.96 -12.77 -10.15
C VAL A 50 -29.87 -13.32 -11.24
N GLN A 51 -30.83 -12.51 -11.66
CA GLN A 51 -31.70 -12.81 -12.80
C GLN A 51 -31.31 -11.93 -13.99
N ILE A 52 -30.95 -12.55 -15.10
CA ILE A 52 -30.65 -11.85 -16.36
C ILE A 52 -31.95 -11.73 -17.17
N ASP A 53 -32.25 -10.51 -17.61
CA ASP A 53 -33.37 -10.23 -18.50
C ASP A 53 -32.85 -10.20 -19.96
N PRO A 54 -33.22 -11.18 -20.81
CA PRO A 54 -32.68 -11.31 -22.16
C PRO A 54 -33.30 -10.28 -23.11
N TRP A 55 -34.32 -9.55 -22.65
CA TRP A 55 -34.99 -8.49 -23.41
C TRP A 55 -34.48 -7.10 -23.04
N GLN A 56 -33.56 -6.99 -22.08
CA GLN A 56 -32.87 -5.75 -21.76
C GLN A 56 -31.46 -5.75 -22.35
N ASP A 57 -31.12 -4.64 -23.01
CA ASP A 57 -29.75 -4.42 -23.46
C ASP A 57 -28.79 -4.28 -22.27
N ASP A 58 -27.58 -4.82 -22.45
CA ASP A 58 -26.49 -4.68 -21.50
C ASP A 58 -26.18 -3.20 -21.22
N ARG A 59 -25.95 -2.88 -19.95
CA ARG A 59 -25.54 -1.54 -19.52
C ARG A 59 -24.27 -1.59 -18.71
N PHE A 60 -23.32 -0.72 -19.04
CA PHE A 60 -22.14 -0.52 -18.21
C PHE A 60 -22.53 0.12 -16.89
N ILE A 61 -22.45 -0.65 -15.82
CA ILE A 61 -22.62 -0.16 -14.46
C ILE A 61 -21.27 -0.07 -13.76
N TRP A 62 -21.06 1.04 -13.05
CA TRP A 62 -19.95 1.14 -12.12
C TRP A 62 -20.40 0.55 -10.80
N TRP A 63 -19.83 -0.59 -10.43
CA TRP A 63 -20.16 -1.32 -9.21
C TRP A 63 -20.28 -0.38 -8.01
N ARG A 64 -21.46 -0.38 -7.37
CA ARG A 64 -21.79 0.43 -6.17
C ARG A 64 -21.70 1.95 -6.36
N SER A 65 -21.76 2.47 -7.59
CA SER A 65 -21.79 3.91 -7.86
C SER A 65 -23.14 4.36 -8.38
N ILE A 66 -23.92 5.05 -7.54
CA ILE A 66 -25.21 5.63 -7.93
C ILE A 66 -24.91 6.92 -8.71
N GLY A 67 -24.98 6.87 -10.03
CA GLY A 67 -24.82 8.05 -10.90
C GLY A 67 -23.51 8.17 -11.69
N GLY A 68 -22.71 7.11 -11.80
CA GLY A 68 -21.52 7.07 -12.66
C GLY A 68 -20.20 6.94 -11.90
N PHE A 69 -19.07 6.84 -12.61
CA PHE A 69 -17.76 6.61 -11.98
C PHE A 69 -17.23 7.86 -11.29
N SER A 70 -16.88 7.74 -10.01
CA SER A 70 -16.08 8.73 -9.29
C SER A 70 -14.82 8.06 -8.75
N VAL A 71 -13.66 8.57 -9.17
CA VAL A 71 -12.34 8.10 -8.70
C VAL A 71 -12.27 8.21 -7.18
N SER A 72 -12.64 9.35 -6.61
CA SER A 72 -12.55 9.60 -5.16
C SER A 72 -13.44 8.63 -4.37
N PHE A 73 -14.71 8.47 -4.77
CA PHE A 73 -15.66 7.61 -4.07
C PHE A 73 -15.24 6.13 -4.15
N ASN A 74 -14.93 5.63 -5.35
CA ASN A 74 -14.55 4.24 -5.53
C ASN A 74 -13.20 3.94 -4.88
N TYR A 75 -12.24 4.86 -4.94
CA TYR A 75 -10.95 4.70 -4.27
C TYR A 75 -11.09 4.66 -2.75
N CYS A 76 -11.85 5.57 -2.14
CA CYS A 76 -12.14 5.53 -0.70
C CYS A 76 -12.83 4.22 -0.29
N ARG A 77 -13.75 3.71 -1.12
CA ARG A 77 -14.44 2.45 -0.86
C ARG A 77 -13.57 1.22 -1.06
N LEU A 78 -12.73 1.19 -2.09
CA LEU A 78 -11.75 0.12 -2.32
C LEU A 78 -10.77 0.06 -1.17
N LEU A 79 -10.26 1.22 -0.74
CA LEU A 79 -9.47 1.32 0.48
C LEU A 79 -10.26 0.80 1.68
N ALA A 80 -11.51 1.21 1.88
CA ALA A 80 -12.32 0.74 3.01
C ALA A 80 -12.59 -0.79 3.00
N VAL A 81 -12.68 -1.42 1.82
CA VAL A 81 -12.91 -2.87 1.66
C VAL A 81 -11.60 -3.66 1.77
N GLU A 82 -10.50 -3.22 1.12
CA GLU A 82 -9.18 -3.86 1.28
C GLU A 82 -8.62 -3.66 2.70
N LEU A 83 -9.04 -2.61 3.41
CA LEU A 83 -8.61 -2.30 4.77
C LEU A 83 -9.65 -2.70 5.83
N SER A 84 -10.77 -3.36 5.46
CA SER A 84 -11.75 -3.84 6.45
C SER A 84 -11.26 -5.03 7.29
N GLU A 85 -10.04 -5.53 7.06
CA GLU A 85 -9.36 -6.45 7.97
C GLU A 85 -8.43 -5.76 8.99
N SER A 86 -8.27 -4.45 8.96
CA SER A 86 -7.68 -3.72 10.09
C SER A 86 -8.06 -2.25 10.02
N VAL A 87 -8.86 -1.81 10.99
CA VAL A 87 -9.16 -0.41 11.32
C VAL A 87 -8.04 0.51 10.82
N LEU A 88 -8.31 1.29 9.78
CA LEU A 88 -7.41 2.38 9.44
C LEU A 88 -7.50 3.38 10.59
N GLU A 89 -6.56 3.27 11.53
CA GLU A 89 -6.48 4.12 12.72
C GLU A 89 -6.73 5.58 12.34
N ALA A 90 -7.58 6.28 13.10
CA ALA A 90 -8.00 7.66 12.81
C ALA A 90 -6.80 8.60 12.58
N GLU A 91 -5.66 8.28 13.18
CA GLU A 91 -4.37 8.95 12.99
C GLU A 91 -3.86 8.88 11.54
N LYS A 92 -3.92 7.71 10.88
CA LYS A 92 -3.49 7.55 9.48
C LYS A 92 -4.36 8.39 8.54
N LEU A 93 -5.66 8.43 8.77
CA LEU A 93 -6.58 9.27 7.98
C LEU A 93 -6.23 10.75 8.11
N ARG A 94 -5.95 11.23 9.33
CA ARG A 94 -5.52 12.61 9.58
C ARG A 94 -4.19 12.95 8.89
N LEU A 95 -3.20 12.04 8.97
CA LEU A 95 -1.92 12.18 8.27
C LEU A 95 -2.12 12.35 6.76
N LEU A 96 -2.96 11.50 6.16
CA LEU A 96 -3.25 11.55 4.72
C LEU A 96 -3.97 12.83 4.33
N GLU A 97 -4.99 13.23 5.08
CA GLU A 97 -5.71 14.48 4.82
C GLU A 97 -4.77 15.69 4.88
N TYR A 98 -3.88 15.74 5.88
CA TYR A 98 -2.88 16.80 5.98
C TYR A 98 -1.91 16.79 4.80
N LEU A 99 -1.36 15.61 4.47
CA LEU A 99 -0.43 15.42 3.35
C LEU A 99 -1.00 16.00 2.05
N TRP A 100 -2.24 15.66 1.71
CA TRP A 100 -2.88 16.14 0.47
C TRP A 100 -3.22 17.63 0.47
N LYS A 101 -3.33 18.28 1.64
CA LYS A 101 -3.54 19.74 1.75
C LYS A 101 -2.25 20.55 1.62
N THR A 102 -1.09 19.90 1.53
CA THR A 102 0.19 20.58 1.45
C THR A 102 0.55 20.94 0.00
N ASN A 103 1.22 22.08 -0.22
CA ASN A 103 1.69 22.53 -1.55
C ASN A 103 2.97 21.79 -2.01
N ALA A 104 3.07 20.48 -1.78
CA ALA A 104 4.22 19.69 -2.21
C ALA A 104 4.16 19.36 -3.71
N PRO A 105 5.30 19.10 -4.34
CA PRO A 105 5.33 18.40 -5.62
C PRO A 105 4.64 17.04 -5.53
N SER A 106 3.94 16.62 -6.60
CA SER A 106 3.20 15.36 -6.67
C SER A 106 4.03 14.14 -6.27
N LYS A 107 5.31 14.11 -6.65
CA LYS A 107 6.24 13.04 -6.29
C LYS A 107 6.44 12.89 -4.77
N ALA A 108 6.52 14.01 -4.05
CA ALA A 108 6.63 14.03 -2.59
C ALA A 108 5.30 13.60 -1.93
N LEU A 109 4.17 14.02 -2.49
CA LEU A 109 2.84 13.61 -2.02
C LEU A 109 2.63 12.09 -2.13
N ILE A 110 2.95 11.52 -3.30
CA ILE A 110 2.84 10.08 -3.55
C ILE A 110 3.76 9.31 -2.59
N PHE A 111 5.00 9.77 -2.41
CA PHE A 111 5.93 9.14 -1.47
C PHE A 111 5.41 9.18 -0.02
N GLY A 112 4.93 10.33 0.44
CA GLY A 112 4.32 10.46 1.77
C GLY A 112 3.11 9.54 1.94
N TRP A 113 2.25 9.43 0.92
CA TRP A 113 1.10 8.54 0.91
C TRP A 113 1.52 7.08 1.03
N GLN A 114 2.54 6.65 0.27
CA GLN A 114 3.11 5.31 0.38
C GLN A 114 3.71 5.05 1.76
N MET A 115 4.39 6.03 2.37
CA MET A 115 4.94 5.90 3.73
C MET A 115 3.84 5.70 4.78
N VAL A 116 2.81 6.55 4.78
CA VAL A 116 1.72 6.48 5.76
C VAL A 116 0.97 5.15 5.68
N LEU A 117 0.78 4.64 4.46
CA LEU A 117 0.15 3.33 4.24
C LEU A 117 1.11 2.14 4.41
N ARG A 118 2.38 2.38 4.76
CA ARG A 118 3.44 1.36 4.83
C ARG A 118 3.63 0.56 3.54
N ARG A 119 3.41 1.19 2.37
CA ARG A 119 3.47 0.58 1.03
C ARG A 119 4.76 0.91 0.26
N LEU A 120 5.81 1.42 0.91
CA LEU A 120 7.10 1.60 0.25
C LEU A 120 7.76 0.26 -0.05
N SER A 121 8.43 0.17 -1.20
CA SER A 121 9.21 -1.01 -1.60
C SER A 121 10.49 -1.11 -0.77
N LEU A 122 10.38 -1.65 0.44
CA LEU A 122 11.50 -2.12 1.27
C LEU A 122 11.71 -3.63 1.07
N ARG A 123 12.87 -4.20 1.44
CA ARG A 123 13.12 -5.64 1.32
C ARG A 123 12.10 -6.47 2.07
N GLU A 124 11.61 -6.01 3.23
CA GLU A 124 10.53 -6.68 3.94
C GLU A 124 9.25 -6.80 3.08
N GLU A 125 8.84 -5.71 2.44
CA GLU A 125 7.64 -5.69 1.59
C GLU A 125 7.84 -6.42 0.26
N LEU A 126 9.06 -6.40 -0.28
CA LEU A 126 9.41 -7.16 -1.48
C LEU A 126 9.51 -8.66 -1.20
N ALA A 127 9.97 -9.06 0.00
CA ALA A 127 9.98 -10.44 0.46
C ALA A 127 8.54 -10.97 0.66
N LYS A 128 7.64 -10.17 1.26
CA LYS A 128 6.20 -10.52 1.37
C LYS A 128 5.55 -10.79 0.00
N ARG A 129 5.99 -10.05 -1.03
CA ARG A 129 5.51 -10.20 -2.41
C ARG A 129 6.25 -11.29 -3.21
N HIS A 130 7.14 -12.06 -2.57
CA HIS A 130 7.96 -13.10 -3.21
C HIS A 130 8.80 -12.57 -4.39
N ILE A 131 9.13 -11.27 -4.40
CA ILE A 131 9.93 -10.63 -5.47
C ILE A 131 11.42 -10.88 -5.25
N ILE A 132 11.87 -10.87 -4.00
CA ILE A 132 13.23 -11.24 -3.62
C ILE A 132 13.18 -12.69 -3.12
N VAL A 133 13.59 -13.63 -3.98
CA VAL A 133 13.63 -15.07 -3.68
C VAL A 133 15.09 -15.49 -3.47
N GLY A 134 15.40 -16.07 -2.31
CA GLY A 134 16.75 -16.56 -1.96
C GLY A 134 17.45 -15.77 -0.85
N THR A 135 18.66 -16.19 -0.48
CA THR A 135 19.54 -15.80 0.65
C THR A 135 19.92 -14.31 0.77
N HIS A 136 19.09 -13.39 0.29
CA HIS A 136 19.22 -11.96 0.53
C HIS A 136 18.68 -11.64 1.92
N SER A 137 19.59 -11.31 2.84
CA SER A 137 19.22 -10.97 4.21
C SER A 137 18.19 -9.83 4.21
N ILE A 138 17.07 -10.01 4.90
CA ILE A 138 16.04 -8.97 5.16
C ILE A 138 16.58 -7.92 6.15
N VAL A 139 17.91 -7.82 6.29
CA VAL A 139 18.58 -6.92 7.21
C VAL A 139 18.73 -5.56 6.54
N CYS A 140 18.63 -4.51 7.36
CA CYS A 140 18.78 -3.13 6.95
C CYS A 140 20.04 -2.92 6.11
N PRO A 141 19.94 -2.31 4.91
CA PRO A 141 21.07 -2.10 4.01
C PRO A 141 22.11 -1.10 4.53
N PHE A 142 21.80 -0.38 5.61
CA PHE A 142 22.70 0.62 6.20
C PHE A 142 23.51 0.09 7.36
N CYS A 143 22.86 -0.55 8.34
CA CYS A 143 23.52 -1.00 9.55
C CYS A 143 23.90 -2.48 9.51
N PHE A 144 23.20 -3.30 8.71
CA PHE A 144 23.38 -4.76 8.69
C PHE A 144 23.18 -5.44 10.07
N LEU A 145 22.49 -4.80 11.01
CA LEU A 145 22.27 -5.30 12.38
C LEU A 145 20.86 -5.86 12.61
N LEU A 146 19.83 -5.14 12.16
CA LEU A 146 18.43 -5.46 12.43
C LEU A 146 17.65 -5.67 11.13
N LYS A 147 16.56 -6.44 11.22
CA LYS A 147 15.60 -6.60 10.12
C LYS A 147 15.13 -5.23 9.63
N GLU A 148 15.14 -5.05 8.32
CA GLU A 148 14.65 -3.85 7.65
C GLU A 148 13.14 -3.74 7.86
N SER A 149 12.71 -2.62 8.43
CA SER A 149 11.33 -2.18 8.52
C SER A 149 11.29 -0.68 8.31
N LEU A 150 10.10 -0.10 8.06
CA LEU A 150 9.95 1.36 7.89
C LEU A 150 10.45 2.14 9.11
N ASP A 151 10.05 1.70 10.31
CA ASP A 151 10.45 2.36 11.55
C ASP A 151 11.97 2.24 11.74
N HIS A 152 12.54 1.08 11.42
CA HIS A 152 13.98 0.89 11.53
C HIS A 152 14.75 1.75 10.52
N ILE A 153 14.45 1.64 9.22
CA ILE A 153 15.24 2.33 8.19
C ILE A 153 15.16 3.85 8.32
N PHE A 154 14.04 4.41 8.77
CA PHE A 154 13.89 5.85 8.85
C PHE A 154 14.25 6.44 10.21
N LEU A 155 14.06 5.74 11.33
CA LEU A 155 14.20 6.34 12.67
C LEU A 155 15.23 5.64 13.57
N ILE A 156 15.21 4.31 13.60
CA ILE A 156 16.00 3.53 14.58
C ILE A 156 17.41 3.22 14.08
N CYS A 157 17.59 3.09 12.76
CA CYS A 157 18.87 2.78 12.15
C CYS A 157 19.93 3.82 12.60
N PRO A 158 21.10 3.40 13.11
CA PRO A 158 22.13 4.33 13.59
C PRO A 158 22.54 5.37 12.54
N LEU A 159 22.58 4.97 11.25
CA LEU A 159 22.89 5.90 10.16
C LEU A 159 21.80 6.95 9.99
N SER A 160 20.54 6.51 9.90
CA SER A 160 19.39 7.40 9.75
C SER A 160 19.21 8.32 10.94
N ASN A 161 19.45 7.82 12.15
CA ASN A 161 19.41 8.62 13.38
C ASN A 161 20.44 9.76 13.33
N ARG A 162 21.68 9.49 12.90
CA ARG A 162 22.70 10.54 12.69
C ARG A 162 22.26 11.58 11.66
N ILE A 163 21.66 11.15 10.54
CA ILE A 163 21.10 12.07 9.54
C ILE A 163 20.05 12.98 10.17
N TRP A 164 19.15 12.45 10.99
CA TRP A 164 18.15 13.26 11.71
C TRP A 164 18.78 14.25 12.68
N VAL A 165 19.77 13.85 13.47
CA VAL A 165 20.47 14.73 14.41
C VAL A 165 21.10 15.92 13.68
N GLU A 166 21.86 15.67 12.62
CA GLU A 166 22.50 16.70 11.81
C GLU A 166 21.47 17.63 11.16
N ALA A 167 20.44 17.04 10.53
CA ALA A 167 19.45 17.80 9.80
C ALA A 167 18.56 18.66 10.73
N CYS A 168 18.29 18.20 11.95
CA CYS A 168 17.60 19.00 12.96
C CYS A 168 18.49 20.13 13.52
N GLY A 169 19.79 19.88 13.66
CA GLY A 169 20.78 20.90 13.98
C GLY A 169 20.75 22.07 12.99
N TRP A 170 20.64 21.78 11.69
CA TRP A 170 20.61 22.81 10.63
C TRP A 170 19.41 23.76 10.71
N ILE A 171 18.29 23.31 11.28
CA ILE A 171 17.05 24.10 11.29
C ILE A 171 16.76 24.70 12.68
N SER A 172 17.66 24.47 13.64
CA SER A 172 17.46 24.81 15.06
C SER A 172 16.09 24.31 15.58
N ALA A 173 15.58 23.24 14.97
CA ALA A 173 14.42 22.54 15.45
C ALA A 173 14.95 21.55 16.49
N GLY A 174 14.38 21.53 17.70
CA GLY A 174 14.69 20.46 18.66
C GLY A 174 14.57 19.11 17.95
N ALA A 175 15.54 18.22 18.19
CA ALA A 175 15.56 16.90 17.56
C ALA A 175 14.19 16.22 17.74
N PRO A 176 13.63 15.55 16.71
CA PRO A 176 12.37 14.85 16.85
C PRO A 176 12.53 13.87 18.00
N SER A 177 11.65 14.00 19.00
CA SER A 177 11.54 13.07 20.10
C SER A 177 11.49 11.67 19.48
N CYS A 178 12.51 10.85 19.74
CA CYS A 178 12.68 9.54 19.14
C CYS A 178 11.52 8.63 19.57
N SER A 179 10.43 8.65 18.82
CA SER A 179 9.34 7.71 19.01
C SER A 179 9.65 6.46 18.20
N ALA A 180 9.33 5.28 18.76
CA ALA A 180 9.59 3.99 18.10
C ALA A 180 8.72 3.74 16.86
N SER A 181 7.74 4.62 16.56
CA SER A 181 6.80 4.49 15.45
C SER A 181 6.92 5.68 14.50
N LEU A 182 7.10 5.40 13.21
CA LEU A 182 7.11 6.42 12.17
C LEU A 182 5.80 7.21 12.16
N ALA A 183 4.66 6.54 12.30
CA ALA A 183 3.35 7.21 12.35
C ALA A 183 3.28 8.17 13.54
N ASN A 184 3.76 7.75 14.72
CA ASN A 184 3.72 8.58 15.93
C ASN A 184 4.71 9.74 15.84
N SER A 185 5.89 9.53 15.24
CA SER A 185 6.87 10.59 14.98
C SER A 185 6.33 11.63 13.99
N PHE A 186 5.66 11.20 12.92
CA PHE A 186 5.00 12.10 11.98
C PHE A 186 3.77 12.79 12.59
N MET A 187 2.98 12.12 13.43
CA MET A 187 1.83 12.70 14.13
C MET A 187 2.27 13.71 15.19
N ALA A 188 3.26 13.38 16.02
CA ALA A 188 3.89 14.33 16.93
C ALA A 188 4.43 15.54 16.17
N PHE A 189 4.94 15.32 14.95
CA PHE A 189 5.26 16.42 14.05
C PHE A 189 3.99 17.22 13.70
N ILE A 190 2.93 16.63 13.15
CA ILE A 190 1.67 17.33 12.79
C ILE A 190 1.06 18.12 13.95
N ASP A 191 0.93 17.52 15.13
CA ASP A 191 0.33 18.15 16.31
C ASP A 191 1.18 19.33 16.82
N VAL A 192 2.51 19.22 16.70
CA VAL A 192 3.45 20.32 16.97
C VAL A 192 3.51 21.32 15.81
N VAL A 193 3.08 20.97 14.59
CA VAL A 193 3.35 21.73 13.35
C VAL A 193 2.12 22.47 12.79
N GLY A 194 0.93 22.15 13.26
CA GLY A 194 -0.34 22.47 12.60
C GLY A 194 -0.72 23.93 12.30
N THR A 195 0.00 24.96 12.76
CA THR A 195 -0.52 26.34 12.72
C THR A 195 0.29 27.39 11.96
N THR A 196 1.55 27.14 11.57
CA THR A 196 2.39 28.20 10.95
C THR A 196 3.08 27.82 9.64
N PRO A 197 3.35 28.78 8.74
CA PRO A 197 4.05 28.53 7.47
C PRO A 197 5.45 27.90 7.66
N ARG A 198 6.21 28.39 8.67
CA ARG A 198 7.52 27.83 9.05
C ARG A 198 7.43 26.34 9.36
N ARG A 199 6.36 25.92 10.04
CA ARG A 199 6.14 24.55 10.45
C ARG A 199 5.81 23.64 9.25
N ARG A 200 4.99 24.09 8.28
CA ARG A 200 4.76 23.35 7.02
C ARG A 200 6.07 23.06 6.27
N THR A 201 6.99 24.02 6.23
CA THR A 201 8.33 23.84 5.64
C THR A 201 9.13 22.76 6.35
N LEU A 202 9.08 22.69 7.68
CA LEU A 202 9.74 21.63 8.45
C LEU A 202 9.21 20.23 8.11
N TRP A 203 7.91 20.12 7.88
CA TRP A 203 7.29 18.83 7.54
C TRP A 203 7.74 18.34 6.16
N PHE A 204 7.82 19.25 5.18
CA PHE A 204 8.43 18.94 3.88
C PHE A 204 9.90 18.56 3.98
N PHE A 205 10.65 19.23 4.85
CA PHE A 205 12.04 18.88 5.09
C PHE A 205 12.16 17.46 5.68
N GLY A 206 11.28 17.08 6.60
CA GLY A 206 11.19 15.72 7.12
C GLY A 206 10.87 14.69 6.03
N LEU A 207 9.88 14.95 5.18
CA LEU A 207 9.58 14.09 4.03
C LEU A 207 10.76 13.98 3.06
N PHE A 208 11.49 15.08 2.86
CA PHE A 208 12.68 15.10 2.00
C PHE A 208 13.81 14.24 2.57
N ILE A 209 14.08 14.32 3.88
CA ILE A 209 15.05 13.43 4.55
C ILE A 209 14.66 11.96 4.34
N CYS A 210 13.39 11.61 4.60
CA CYS A 210 12.91 10.25 4.35
C CYS A 210 13.09 9.85 2.89
N TRP A 211 12.79 10.73 1.93
CA TRP A 211 13.01 10.47 0.51
C TRP A 211 14.49 10.16 0.19
N VAL A 212 15.42 10.95 0.75
CA VAL A 212 16.87 10.76 0.57
C VAL A 212 17.31 9.42 1.16
N ILE A 213 16.92 9.13 2.41
CA ILE A 213 17.23 7.85 3.07
C ILE A 213 16.73 6.68 2.21
N TRP A 214 15.47 6.70 1.80
CA TRP A 214 14.89 5.65 0.96
C TRP A 214 15.60 5.51 -0.39
N SER A 215 15.92 6.62 -1.05
CA SER A 215 16.62 6.63 -2.34
C SER A 215 18.02 6.04 -2.22
N CYS A 216 18.75 6.34 -1.14
CA CYS A 216 20.04 5.75 -0.84
C CYS A 216 19.92 4.24 -0.60
N GLY A 217 18.95 3.81 0.20
CA GLY A 217 18.68 2.39 0.46
C GLY A 217 18.40 1.61 -0.82
N ASN A 218 17.50 2.12 -1.67
CA ASN A 218 17.21 1.52 -2.97
C ASN A 218 18.41 1.49 -3.91
N THR A 219 19.26 2.50 -3.88
CA THR A 219 20.49 2.52 -4.72
C THR A 219 21.45 1.42 -4.28
N ILE A 220 21.62 1.20 -2.98
CA ILE A 220 22.42 0.09 -2.43
C ILE A 220 21.83 -1.25 -2.87
N ILE A 221 20.50 -1.39 -2.80
CA ILE A 221 19.81 -2.64 -3.11
C ILE A 221 19.87 -2.98 -4.60
N PHE A 222 19.53 -2.02 -5.48
CA PHE A 222 19.26 -2.30 -6.90
C PHE A 222 20.41 -1.92 -7.84
N LYS A 223 21.31 -1.03 -7.43
CA LYS A 223 22.42 -0.55 -8.27
C LYS A 223 23.80 -0.96 -7.75
N GLY A 224 23.85 -1.82 -6.73
CA GLY A 224 25.11 -2.24 -6.11
C GLY A 224 25.89 -1.10 -5.46
N GLY A 225 25.20 -0.02 -5.06
CA GLY A 225 25.83 1.13 -4.42
C GLY A 225 26.56 0.70 -3.15
N ILE A 226 27.87 0.98 -3.08
CA ILE A 226 28.67 0.79 -1.87
C ILE A 226 28.62 2.12 -1.10
N LEU A 227 28.19 2.10 0.16
CA LEU A 227 28.43 3.25 1.04
C LEU A 227 29.95 3.42 1.14
N ALA A 228 30.47 4.53 0.62
CA ALA A 228 31.90 4.78 0.63
C ALA A 228 32.43 4.62 2.07
N ARG A 229 33.28 3.61 2.27
CA ARG A 229 33.79 3.16 3.57
C ARG A 229 34.66 4.21 4.30
N GLY A 230 34.75 5.43 3.77
CA GLY A 230 35.65 6.51 4.21
C GLY A 230 34.98 7.77 4.76
N MET A 231 33.65 7.82 4.92
CA MET A 231 33.01 8.98 5.59
C MET A 231 33.07 8.93 7.12
N PHE A 232 33.63 7.87 7.70
CA PHE A 232 33.74 7.73 9.15
C PHE A 232 35.18 7.39 9.51
N GLY A 233 35.99 8.45 9.67
CA GLY A 233 37.22 8.37 10.44
C GLY A 233 36.87 7.98 11.87
N VAL A 234 37.03 6.71 12.21
CA VAL A 234 37.31 6.31 13.58
C VAL A 234 38.82 6.42 13.70
N SER A 235 39.30 7.58 14.15
CA SER A 235 40.65 7.68 14.70
C SER A 235 40.68 6.86 15.98
N SER A 236 41.28 5.67 15.89
CA SER A 236 41.93 5.01 17.01
C SER A 236 43.12 5.83 17.48
#